data_AF-A0A553I2Z7-F1
#
_entry.id   AF-A0A553I2Z7-F1
#
_cell.length_a   1.000
_cell.length_b   1.000
_cell.length_c   1.000
_cell.angle_alpha   90.00
_cell.angle_beta   90.00
_cell.angle_gamma   90.00
#
_symmetry.space_group_name_H-M   'P 1'
#
loop_
_entity.id
_entity.type
_entity.pdbx_description
1 polymer ?
#
loop_
_entity_poly.entity_id
_entity_poly.type
_entity_poly.pdbx_seq_one_letter_code
_entity_poly.pdbx_strand_id
1 'polypeptide(L)' 'MPLSSKATLSMALAKARTAVQLDQAKYHDGARRYYDEVVVLLERVIARASKENDIKKLQTIQQSYKDRIQEIDELLAKA' A
#
# COMPACT_ATOMS: atom_id res chain seq x y z
N MET A 1 -3.94 -20.98 5.79
CA MET A 1 -3.04 -20.54 6.88
C MET A 1 -2.79 -19.04 6.76
N PRO A 2 -3.07 -18.21 7.77
CA PRO A 2 -2.76 -16.78 7.73
C PRO A 2 -1.24 -16.55 7.72
N LEU A 3 -0.73 -15.68 6.84
CA LEU A 3 0.69 -15.34 6.75
C LEU A 3 1.16 -14.65 8.04
N SER A 4 2.40 -14.88 8.46
CA SER A 4 3.01 -14.14 9.57
C SER A 4 3.10 -12.64 9.26
N SER A 5 3.17 -11.80 10.29
CA SER A 5 3.30 -10.33 10.09
C SER A 5 4.54 -9.98 9.25
N LYS A 6 5.65 -10.70 9.42
CA LYS A 6 6.87 -10.51 8.61
C LYS A 6 6.66 -10.88 7.13
N ALA A 7 6.02 -12.00 6.86
CA ALA A 7 5.72 -12.42 5.49
C ALA A 7 4.71 -11.46 4.83
N THR A 8 3.70 -11.01 5.58
CA THR A 8 2.72 -10.03 5.12
C THR A 8 3.39 -8.70 4.78
N LEU A 9 4.29 -8.20 5.64
CA LEU A 9 5.02 -6.97 5.40
C LEU A 9 5.97 -7.08 4.20
N SER A 10 6.69 -8.19 4.05
CA SER A 10 7.56 -8.41 2.89
C SER A 10 6.76 -8.42 1.58
N MET A 11 5.57 -8.99 1.59
CA MET A 11 4.67 -8.98 0.42
C MET A 11 4.13 -7.59 0.13
N ALA A 12 3.76 -6.82 1.17
CA ALA A 12 3.35 -5.42 1.02
C ALA A 12 4.47 -4.59 0.37
N LEU A 13 5.71 -4.75 0.82
CA LEU A 13 6.86 -4.04 0.25
C LEU A 13 7.13 -4.43 -1.21
N ALA A 14 7.01 -5.71 -1.57
CA ALA A 14 7.17 -6.15 -2.95
C ALA A 14 6.11 -5.51 -3.87
N LYS A 15 4.84 -5.51 -3.44
CA LYS A 15 3.74 -4.89 -4.18
C LYS A 15 3.87 -3.37 -4.27
N ALA A 16 4.33 -2.71 -3.20
CA ALA A 16 4.57 -1.27 -3.20
C ALA A 16 5.62 -0.87 -4.23
N ARG A 17 6.71 -1.66 -4.38
CA ARG A 17 7.71 -1.42 -5.43
C ARG A 17 7.10 -1.49 -6.82
N THR A 18 6.27 -2.50 -7.09
CA THR A 18 5.55 -2.62 -8.37
C THR A 18 4.58 -1.46 -8.58
N ALA A 19 3.83 -1.07 -7.56
CA ALA A 19 2.90 0.07 -7.63
C ALA A 19 3.63 1.34 -8.04
N VAL A 20 4.74 1.67 -7.37
CA VAL A 20 5.57 2.85 -7.66
C VAL A 20 6.13 2.82 -9.07
N GLN A 21 6.61 1.66 -9.54
CA GLN A 21 7.13 1.51 -10.90
C GLN A 21 6.05 1.75 -11.96
N LEU A 22 4.84 1.19 -11.77
CA LEU A 22 3.72 1.40 -12.68
C LEU A 22 3.26 2.86 -12.68
N ASP A 23 3.20 3.47 -11.50
CA ASP A 23 2.79 4.86 -11.29
C ASP A 23 3.74 5.83 -12.00
N GLN A 24 5.05 5.65 -11.81
CA GLN A 24 6.09 6.42 -12.50
C GLN A 24 6.03 6.27 -14.03
N ALA A 25 5.61 5.09 -14.50
CA ALA A 25 5.40 4.80 -15.92
C ALA A 25 4.02 5.25 -16.45
N LYS A 26 3.22 5.97 -15.64
CA LYS A 26 1.85 6.44 -15.95
C LYS A 26 0.85 5.33 -16.24
N TYR A 27 1.14 4.09 -15.84
CA TYR A 27 0.18 2.99 -15.86
C TYR A 27 -0.71 3.06 -14.61
N HIS A 28 -1.54 4.11 -14.54
CA HIS A 28 -2.29 4.49 -13.34
C HIS A 28 -3.31 3.43 -12.89
N ASP A 29 -4.03 2.77 -13.81
CA ASP A 29 -4.95 1.67 -13.48
C ASP A 29 -4.24 0.50 -12.78
N GLY A 30 -3.05 0.16 -13.28
CA GLY A 30 -2.22 -0.90 -12.71
C GLY A 30 -1.70 -0.49 -11.33
N ALA A 31 -1.12 0.71 -11.23
CA ALA A 31 -0.60 1.26 -9.99
C ALA A 31 -1.66 1.28 -8.88
N ARG A 32 -2.87 1.75 -9.19
CA ARG A 32 -4.01 1.81 -8.26
C ARG A 32 -4.30 0.45 -7.63
N ARG A 33 -4.37 -0.60 -8.44
CA ARG A 33 -4.65 -1.97 -7.96
C ARG A 33 -3.56 -2.45 -7.00
N TYR A 34 -2.29 -2.22 -7.32
CA TYR A 34 -1.21 -2.62 -6.41
C TYR A 34 -1.18 -1.79 -5.13
N TYR A 35 -1.44 -0.48 -5.17
CA TYR A 35 -1.51 0.34 -3.96
C TYR A 35 -2.65 -0.11 -3.03
N ASP A 36 -3.82 -0.47 -3.58
CA ASP A 36 -4.95 -0.99 -2.81
C ASP A 36 -4.57 -2.27 -2.04
N GLU A 37 -3.91 -3.21 -2.74
CA GLU A 37 -3.40 -4.43 -2.10
C GLU A 37 -2.35 -4.14 -1.00
N VAL A 38 -1.49 -3.14 -1.19
CA VAL A 38 -0.52 -2.71 -0.18
C VAL A 38 -1.25 -2.19 1.06
N VAL A 39 -2.27 -1.34 0.88
CA VAL A 39 -3.07 -0.79 1.97
C VAL A 39 -3.71 -1.89 2.81
N VAL A 40 -4.33 -2.90 2.17
CA VAL A 40 -4.95 -4.05 2.84
C VAL A 40 -3.91 -4.87 3.62
N LEU A 41 -2.71 -5.06 3.07
CA LEU A 41 -1.65 -5.80 3.74
C LEU A 41 -1.08 -5.05 4.94
N LEU A 42 -0.90 -3.73 4.82
CA LEU A 42 -0.45 -2.88 5.93
C LEU A 42 -1.48 -2.87 7.05
N GLU A 43 -2.78 -2.78 6.75
CA GLU A 43 -3.88 -2.90 7.71
C GLU A 43 -3.76 -4.20 8.54
N ARG A 44 -3.51 -5.33 7.88
CA ARG A 44 -3.32 -6.63 8.54
C ARG A 44 -2.06 -6.68 9.40
N VAL A 45 -0.99 -5.98 9.04
CA VAL A 45 0.25 -5.93 9.84
C VAL A 45 0.04 -5.03 11.05
N ILE A 46 -0.57 -3.85 10.86
CA ILE A 46 -0.89 -2.88 11.90
C ILE A 46 -1.77 -3.52 12.98
N ALA A 47 -2.83 -4.23 12.59
CA ALA A 47 -3.74 -4.91 13.52
C ALA A 47 -3.05 -5.98 14.41
N ARG A 48 -1.87 -6.45 14.03
CA ARG A 48 -1.08 -7.47 14.75
C ARG A 48 0.17 -6.90 15.40
N ALA A 49 0.48 -5.63 15.21
CA ALA A 49 1.64 -4.99 15.80
C ALA A 49 1.36 -4.62 17.26
N SER A 50 2.35 -4.82 18.13
CA SER A 50 2.25 -4.51 19.57
C SER A 50 3.08 -3.28 19.97
N LYS A 51 3.99 -2.83 19.11
CA LYS A 51 4.84 -1.66 19.35
C LYS A 51 4.22 -0.42 18.73
N GLU A 52 3.85 0.55 19.56
CA GLU A 52 3.21 1.80 19.12
C GLU A 52 4.01 2.55 18.05
N ASN A 53 5.34 2.59 18.19
CA ASN A 53 6.21 3.25 17.21
C ASN A 53 6.15 2.56 15.82
N ASP A 54 6.08 1.23 15.78
CA ASP A 54 5.96 0.49 14.53
C ASP A 54 4.57 0.70 13.91
N ILE A 55 3.52 0.73 14.74
CA ILE A 55 2.15 1.05 14.32
C ILE A 55 2.10 2.42 13.66
N LYS A 56 2.62 3.46 14.32
CA LYS A 56 2.62 4.83 13.80
C LYS A 56 3.35 4.93 12.46
N LYS A 57 4.53 4.32 12.34
CA LYS A 57 5.29 4.29 11.08
C LYS A 57 4.51 3.60 9.96
N LEU A 58 3.91 2.44 10.24
CA LEU A 58 3.13 1.71 9.26
C LEU A 58 1.87 2.48 8.85
N GLN A 59 1.22 3.18 9.78
CA GLN A 59 0.08 4.05 9.50
C GLN A 59 0.47 5.24 8.62
N THR A 60 1.59 5.89 8.88
CA THR A 60 2.10 6.97 8.01
C THR A 60 2.32 6.47 6.59
N ILE A 61 2.99 5.33 6.42
CA ILE A 61 3.22 4.71 5.10
C ILE A 61 1.88 4.36 4.43
N GLN A 62 0.94 3.77 5.17
CA GLN A 62 -0.37 3.43 4.66
C GLN A 62 -1.12 4.67 4.18
N GLN A 63 -1.08 5.77 4.95
CA GLN A 63 -1.74 7.01 4.59
C GLN A 63 -1.18 7.57 3.28
N SER A 64 0.14 7.60 3.11
CA SER A 64 0.74 8.04 1.84
C SER A 64 0.28 7.23 0.63
N TYR A 65 0.04 5.92 0.78
CA TYR A 65 -0.54 5.12 -0.31
C TYR A 65 -2.03 5.39 -0.53
N LYS A 66 -2.81 5.64 0.52
CA LYS A 66 -4.22 6.04 0.40
C LYS A 66 -4.36 7.38 -0.33
N ASP A 67 -3.54 8.36 0.04
CA ASP A 67 -3.51 9.67 -0.62
C ASP A 67 -3.19 9.52 -2.11
N ARG A 68 -2.19 8.70 -2.45
CA ARG A 68 -1.83 8.45 -3.85
C ARG A 68 -2.92 7.71 -4.63
N ILE A 69 -3.65 6.78 -4.01
CA ILE A 69 -4.81 6.13 -4.64
C ILE A 69 -5.88 7.18 -4.98
N GLN A 70 -6.18 8.11 -4.07
CA GLN A 70 -7.14 9.17 -4.32
C GLN A 70 -6.71 10.06 -5.50
N GLU A 71 -5.44 10.48 -5.53
CA GLU A 71 -4.89 11.25 -6.66
C GLU A 71 -5.02 10.49 -7.98
N ILE A 72 -4.73 9.19 -7.99
CA ILE A 72 -4.88 8.35 -9.19
C ILE A 72 -6.35 8.24 -9.60
N ASP A 73 -7.26 8.03 -8.66
CA ASP A 73 -8.70 7.95 -8.94
C ASP A 73 -9.22 9.25 -9.57
N GLU A 74 -8.73 10.42 -9.12
CA GLU A 74 -9.03 11.70 -9.74
C GLU A 74 -8.45 11.86 -11.15
N LEU A 75 -7.27 11.30 -11.43
CA LEU A 75 -6.67 11.29 -12.76
C LEU A 75 -7.46 10.40 -13.73
N LEU A 76 -7.85 9.21 -13.28
CA LEU A 76 -8.61 8.25 -14.07
C LEU A 76 -10.03 8.73 -14.37
N ALA A 77 -10.67 9.45 -13.44
CA ALA A 77 -11.98 10.06 -13.67
C ALA A 77 -11.96 11.20 -14.70
N LYS A 78 -10.78 11.77 -15.00
CA LYS A 78 -10.58 12.86 -15.96
C LYS A 78 -10.03 12.38 -17.31
N ALA A 79 -9.72 11.09 -17.46
CA ALA A 79 -9.18 10.47 -18.66
C ALA A 79 -10.31 9.97 -19.58
#